data_AF-Q5FP14-F1
#
_entry.id   AF-Q5FP14-F1
#
_cell.length_a   1.000
_cell.length_b   1.000
_cell.length_c   1.000
_cell.angle_alpha   90.00
_cell.angle_beta   90.00
_cell.angle_gamma   90.00
#
_symmetry.space_group_name_H-M   'P 1'
#
loop_
_entity.id
_entity.type
_entity.pdbx_description
1 polymer ?
#
loop_
_entity_poly.entity_id
_entity_poly.type
_entity_poly.pdbx_seq_one_letter_code
_entity_poly.pdbx_strand_id
1 'polypeptide(L)'
;MPDAAEHRARMTGKRRQTILKMNALIGIMLPALLATGVPAQSATLHPLAPIAQAEMGTSTHAALSAQGVVATLDVRRTSHCNVPVVWADADTSPASPCSMAFLTLSQPGNTHSRPASFPLTPYGTEDDGMAQLKMSLRHLDASSPFPQVMVSAYTGGAHCCSLTSIFDLRPDGSSGRSWQHLELVAMDGDGEPDVVDIAGNGQQEILTSDQSFLYAFASHAGSEAPVVIARYHDGVLENVTRDPAYQDYLAKDLADRRRNWIKSGRFEPNGFLAYEVATMANMGRFAEGWRDMLAHAQSTKESGFGLSACDLKPPAEKQNGHACSAKEKELLPFPQALSLFLVRAGYITPEQVASVTDSHEAASVPPPVPPAATPHEAPNPPSSAAAQPPERNQALSASAVPAKSRGMFAVLGALGLALYLVPVLIAYRRNTIRQHRIAMITVLLGWTIIGWVAALIMALNEPSRTR
;
A
#
# COMPACT_ATOMS: atom_id res chain seq x y z
N MET A 1 86.51 -11.02 -8.61
CA MET A 1 87.50 -10.06 -9.16
C MET A 1 87.61 -10.29 -10.66
N PRO A 2 87.67 -9.27 -11.52
CA PRO A 2 86.95 -7.98 -11.57
C PRO A 2 86.16 -7.82 -12.92
N ASP A 3 85.09 -7.02 -13.03
CA ASP A 3 85.01 -5.56 -13.32
C ASP A 3 85.43 -5.18 -14.77
N ALA A 4 84.48 -4.77 -15.62
CA ALA A 4 84.12 -3.37 -15.96
C ALA A 4 85.20 -2.66 -16.81
N ALA A 5 84.98 -2.53 -18.12
CA ALA A 5 84.43 -1.32 -18.78
C ALA A 5 85.52 -0.33 -19.22
N GLU A 6 85.49 0.04 -20.51
CA GLU A 6 85.37 1.42 -21.03
C GLU A 6 86.13 1.65 -22.37
N HIS A 7 85.63 2.63 -23.15
CA HIS A 7 86.14 3.23 -24.41
C HIS A 7 85.67 2.56 -25.71
N ARG A 8 84.53 2.90 -26.32
CA ARG A 8 83.95 4.19 -26.79
C ARG A 8 84.58 4.74 -28.10
N ALA A 9 83.76 4.65 -29.15
CA ALA A 9 83.54 5.61 -30.25
C ALA A 9 84.36 5.54 -31.57
N ARG A 10 83.68 5.06 -32.61
CA ARG A 10 83.52 5.69 -33.95
C ARG A 10 82.09 5.37 -34.42
N MET A 11 81.12 6.30 -34.36
CA MET A 11 80.73 7.24 -35.44
C MET A 11 80.64 6.51 -36.79
N THR A 12 79.48 6.33 -37.45
CA THR A 12 78.55 7.35 -37.97
C THR A 12 77.40 6.65 -38.70
N GLY A 13 76.16 7.16 -38.66
CA GLY A 13 75.15 6.85 -39.67
C GLY A 13 73.79 6.29 -39.20
N LYS A 14 73.13 6.86 -38.18
CA LYS A 14 71.68 6.65 -37.98
C LYS A 14 70.96 7.71 -37.13
N ARG A 15 71.40 8.97 -37.21
CA ARG A 15 70.81 10.13 -36.49
C ARG A 15 70.47 11.27 -37.44
N ARG A 16 69.59 11.02 -38.42
CA ARG A 16 69.06 12.09 -39.30
C ARG A 16 67.59 11.89 -39.72
N GLN A 17 66.80 11.17 -38.93
CA GLN A 17 65.35 11.00 -39.15
C GLN A 17 64.50 11.27 -37.89
N THR A 18 65.06 11.95 -36.89
CA THR A 18 64.38 12.24 -35.61
C THR A 18 64.31 13.74 -35.31
N ILE A 19 64.26 14.59 -36.34
CA ILE A 19 64.06 16.04 -36.21
C ILE A 19 63.25 16.53 -37.41
N LEU A 20 62.00 16.09 -37.55
CA LEU A 20 60.94 16.78 -38.32
C LEU A 20 59.60 16.05 -38.12
N LYS A 21 59.11 15.97 -36.88
CA LYS A 21 57.72 15.60 -36.52
C LYS A 21 57.50 15.75 -35.01
N MET A 22 57.95 16.87 -34.45
CA MET A 22 57.58 17.29 -33.10
C MET A 22 57.82 18.79 -33.01
N ASN A 23 56.79 19.56 -33.39
CA ASN A 23 56.44 20.84 -32.78
C ASN A 23 55.19 21.42 -33.44
N ALA A 24 54.27 21.85 -32.58
CA ALA A 24 53.15 22.76 -32.81
C ALA A 24 51.89 22.21 -33.48
N LEU A 25 51.00 21.67 -32.65
CA LEU A 25 49.59 22.08 -32.45
C LEU A 25 49.00 21.03 -31.47
N ILE A 26 49.19 21.14 -30.14
CA ILE A 26 48.49 22.06 -29.21
C ILE A 26 47.10 22.42 -29.75
N GLY A 27 46.11 21.67 -29.29
CA GLY A 27 44.70 21.95 -29.51
C GLY A 27 43.89 20.67 -29.30
N ILE A 28 42.99 20.70 -28.32
CA ILE A 28 42.03 19.64 -27.95
C ILE A 28 42.59 18.62 -26.94
N MET A 29 42.76 19.10 -25.71
CA MET A 29 42.49 18.31 -24.51
C MET A 29 41.01 17.94 -24.50
N LEU A 30 40.69 16.65 -24.62
CA LEU A 30 39.43 16.08 -24.13
C LEU A 30 39.78 14.72 -23.53
N PRO A 31 39.68 14.52 -22.20
CA PRO A 31 39.75 13.17 -21.68
C PRO A 31 38.43 12.48 -22.03
N ALA A 32 38.52 11.40 -22.79
CA ALA A 32 37.50 10.36 -22.79
C ALA A 32 37.48 9.76 -21.38
N LEU A 33 36.65 10.35 -20.49
CA LEU A 33 36.19 9.66 -19.32
C LEU A 33 35.39 8.46 -19.82
N LEU A 34 36.02 7.28 -19.75
CA LEU A 34 35.30 6.05 -19.58
C LEU A 34 34.36 6.27 -18.39
N ALA A 35 33.07 6.42 -18.70
CA ALA A 35 32.01 6.30 -17.73
C ALA A 35 32.12 4.90 -17.15
N THR A 36 32.87 4.77 -16.06
CA THR A 36 32.52 3.81 -15.02
C THR A 36 31.16 4.27 -14.55
N GLY A 37 30.11 3.80 -15.24
CA GLY A 37 28.79 3.72 -14.65
C GLY A 37 29.00 2.94 -13.37
N VAL A 38 29.13 3.66 -12.26
CA VAL A 38 28.77 3.12 -10.96
C VAL A 38 27.38 2.57 -11.23
N PRO A 39 27.15 1.24 -11.16
CA PRO A 39 25.78 0.76 -11.20
C PRO A 39 25.10 1.57 -10.11
N ALA A 40 24.10 2.38 -10.48
CA ALA A 40 23.25 3.03 -9.51
C ALA A 40 22.86 1.90 -8.57
N GLN A 41 23.47 1.90 -7.38
CA GLN A 41 23.12 0.94 -6.37
C GLN A 41 21.62 1.15 -6.26
N SER A 42 20.88 0.08 -6.50
CA SER A 42 19.47 0.04 -6.17
C SER A 42 19.41 0.34 -4.68
N ALA A 43 19.40 1.63 -4.34
CA ALA A 43 19.03 2.11 -3.04
C ALA A 43 17.58 1.70 -2.99
N THR A 44 17.34 0.54 -2.39
CA THR A 44 16.04 0.28 -1.81
C THR A 44 15.72 1.52 -0.99
N LEU A 45 14.68 2.24 -1.39
CA LEU A 45 14.21 3.39 -0.66
C LEU A 45 13.74 2.85 0.69
N HIS A 46 14.51 3.14 1.73
CA HIS A 46 14.17 2.76 3.09
C HIS A 46 13.57 3.98 3.77
N PRO A 47 12.56 3.78 4.64
CA PRO A 47 12.07 4.84 5.51
C PRO A 47 13.23 5.52 6.25
N LEU A 48 13.24 6.85 6.22
CA LEU A 48 14.20 7.66 6.94
C LEU A 48 13.94 7.54 8.44
N ALA A 49 15.02 7.24 9.17
CA ALA A 49 14.98 7.26 10.62
C ALA A 49 14.64 8.68 11.09
N PRO A 50 13.74 8.84 12.08
CA PRO A 50 13.48 10.14 12.67
C PRO A 50 14.71 10.65 13.43
N ILE A 51 14.76 11.97 13.63
CA ILE A 51 15.82 12.65 14.40
C ILE A 51 15.83 12.14 15.85
N ALA A 52 14.63 11.97 16.41
CA ALA A 52 14.39 11.34 17.69
C ALA A 52 13.00 10.69 17.64
N GLN A 53 12.78 9.64 18.42
CA GLN A 53 11.48 8.98 18.56
C GLN A 53 11.27 8.51 19.99
N ALA A 54 10.02 8.46 20.40
CA ALA A 54 9.62 7.89 21.68
C ALA A 54 8.26 7.19 21.52
N GLU A 55 8.11 6.07 22.20
CA GLU A 55 6.86 5.32 22.29
C GLU A 55 6.44 5.26 23.76
N MET A 56 5.15 5.42 24.01
CA MET A 56 4.59 5.40 25.35
C MET A 56 4.51 3.97 25.92
N GLY A 57 4.22 2.96 25.08
CA GLY A 57 4.07 1.57 25.53
C GLY A 57 3.05 1.45 26.67
N THR A 58 3.46 0.85 27.79
CA THR A 58 2.66 0.77 29.03
C THR A 58 2.91 1.92 30.01
N SER A 59 3.76 2.89 29.65
CA SER A 59 4.01 4.10 30.45
C SER A 59 2.82 5.06 30.36
N THR A 60 2.74 6.00 31.28
CA THR A 60 1.84 7.16 31.20
C THR A 60 2.57 8.43 30.77
N HIS A 61 3.86 8.31 30.41
CA HIS A 61 4.71 9.43 30.06
C HIS A 61 5.77 8.99 29.02
N ALA A 62 6.01 9.85 28.04
CA ALA A 62 7.13 9.76 27.11
C ALA A 62 7.61 11.17 26.76
N ALA A 63 8.91 11.38 26.59
CA ALA A 63 9.46 12.67 26.21
C ALA A 63 10.58 12.48 25.19
N LEU A 64 10.70 13.44 24.28
CA LEU A 64 11.83 13.56 23.37
C LEU A 64 12.27 15.02 23.25
N SER A 65 13.53 15.21 22.89
CA SER A 65 14.10 16.53 22.65
C SER A 65 15.20 16.43 21.61
N ALA A 66 15.10 17.23 20.55
CA ALA A 66 16.16 17.40 19.59
C ALA A 66 16.02 18.76 18.89
N GLN A 67 17.16 19.34 18.53
CA GLN A 67 17.24 20.55 17.71
C GLN A 67 16.35 21.71 18.20
N GLY A 68 16.32 21.90 19.52
CA GLY A 68 15.59 22.99 20.17
C GLY A 68 14.10 22.73 20.39
N VAL A 69 13.54 21.63 19.87
CA VAL A 69 12.15 21.22 20.12
C VAL A 69 12.11 20.19 21.24
N VAL A 70 11.21 20.40 22.20
CA VAL A 70 10.88 19.44 23.26
C VAL A 70 9.42 19.03 23.11
N ALA A 71 9.19 17.73 23.02
CA ALA A 71 7.84 17.14 23.00
C ALA A 71 7.67 16.19 24.17
N THR A 72 6.51 16.26 24.82
CA THR A 72 6.17 15.41 25.95
C THR A 72 4.75 14.89 25.77
N LEU A 73 4.61 13.57 25.82
CA LEU A 73 3.33 12.89 25.90
C LEU A 73 3.07 12.49 27.35
N ASP A 74 1.89 12.83 27.86
CA ASP A 74 1.43 12.43 29.19
C ASP A 74 0.00 11.91 29.14
N VAL A 75 -0.29 10.90 29.95
CA VAL A 75 -1.66 10.44 30.22
C VAL A 75 -2.07 10.97 31.59
N ARG A 76 -3.20 11.69 31.63
CA ARG A 76 -3.70 12.33 32.84
C ARG A 76 -5.17 11.97 33.02
N ARG A 77 -5.56 11.66 34.26
CA ARG A 77 -6.97 11.47 34.60
C ARG A 77 -7.68 12.82 34.62
N THR A 78 -8.75 12.97 33.86
CA THR A 78 -9.53 14.21 33.76
C THR A 78 -10.96 13.98 34.23
N SER A 79 -11.56 15.01 34.83
CA SER A 79 -12.96 14.98 35.28
C SER A 79 -13.97 15.24 34.17
N HIS A 80 -13.52 15.84 33.06
CA HIS A 80 -14.32 16.14 31.87
C HIS A 80 -13.52 15.75 30.63
N CYS A 81 -14.08 14.85 29.83
CA CYS A 81 -13.43 14.32 28.63
C CYS A 81 -14.05 14.83 27.32
N ASN A 82 -15.21 15.50 27.42
CA ASN A 82 -15.84 16.18 26.31
C ASN A 82 -15.18 17.55 26.06
N VAL A 83 -13.91 17.52 25.65
CA VAL A 83 -13.13 18.69 25.26
C VAL A 83 -12.72 18.55 23.79
N PRO A 84 -12.47 19.65 23.08
CA PRO A 84 -11.86 19.57 21.74
C PRO A 84 -10.54 18.82 21.82
N VAL A 85 -10.42 17.76 21.02
CA VAL A 85 -9.26 16.88 20.92
C VAL A 85 -8.72 16.92 19.50
N VAL A 86 -7.45 16.56 19.32
CA VAL A 86 -6.83 16.43 17.99
C VAL A 86 -7.51 15.32 17.19
N TRP A 87 -7.70 14.15 17.80
CA TRP A 87 -8.39 13.02 17.17
C TRP A 87 -9.74 12.83 17.83
N ALA A 88 -10.76 13.45 17.24
CA ALA A 88 -12.14 13.25 17.65
C ALA A 88 -12.73 12.09 16.87
N ASP A 89 -13.33 11.13 17.56
CA ASP A 89 -14.26 10.23 16.95
C ASP A 89 -15.65 10.89 16.97
N ALA A 90 -16.23 11.11 15.78
CA ALA A 90 -17.45 11.88 15.60
C ALA A 90 -18.67 11.21 16.27
N ASP A 91 -18.61 9.89 16.48
CA ASP A 91 -19.73 9.09 16.96
C ASP A 91 -19.62 8.75 18.45
N THR A 92 -18.53 9.14 19.13
CA THR A 92 -18.32 8.81 20.54
C THR A 92 -18.25 10.05 21.44
N SER A 93 -19.03 10.02 22.51
CA SER A 93 -18.91 10.96 23.63
C SER A 93 -18.31 10.21 24.80
N PRO A 94 -17.01 10.40 25.10
CA PRO A 94 -16.36 9.63 26.14
C PRO A 94 -17.00 9.89 27.49
N ALA A 95 -17.27 8.81 28.24
CA ALA A 95 -17.72 8.90 29.62
C ALA A 95 -16.68 9.67 30.45
N SER A 96 -17.15 10.39 31.48
CA SER A 96 -16.29 11.15 32.39
C SER A 96 -16.47 10.61 33.82
N PRO A 97 -15.40 10.46 34.62
CA PRO A 97 -14.00 10.80 34.33
C PRO A 97 -13.31 9.75 33.46
N CYS A 98 -12.30 10.18 32.70
CA CYS A 98 -11.49 9.28 31.86
C CYS A 98 -9.99 9.60 31.96
N SER A 99 -9.17 8.77 31.33
CA SER A 99 -7.74 9.03 31.11
C SER A 99 -7.57 9.67 29.74
N MET A 100 -6.90 10.81 29.67
CA MET A 100 -6.68 11.57 28.44
C MET A 100 -5.18 11.65 28.14
N ALA A 101 -4.82 11.46 26.88
CA ALA A 101 -3.47 11.74 26.40
C ALA A 101 -3.32 13.21 26.01
N PHE A 102 -2.18 13.80 26.38
CA PHE A 102 -1.81 15.17 26.05
C PHE A 102 -0.43 15.20 25.43
N LEU A 103 -0.28 15.97 24.34
CA LEU A 103 1.01 16.37 23.80
C LEU A 103 1.34 17.78 24.27
N THR A 104 2.45 17.96 24.94
CA THR A 104 2.99 19.28 25.28
C THR A 104 4.22 19.54 24.43
N LEU A 105 4.20 20.64 23.69
CA LEU A 105 5.29 21.09 22.82
C LEU A 105 5.87 22.40 23.32
N SER A 106 7.19 22.52 23.28
CA SER A 106 7.88 23.76 23.64
C SER A 106 9.19 23.91 22.89
N GLN A 107 9.67 25.14 22.82
CA GLN A 107 11.00 25.47 22.32
C GLN A 107 11.77 26.23 23.42
N PRO A 108 12.48 25.52 24.30
CA PRO A 108 13.18 26.16 25.41
C PRO A 108 14.17 27.23 24.93
N GLY A 109 14.21 28.36 25.63
CA GLY A 109 15.09 29.48 25.30
C GLY A 109 14.60 30.39 24.17
N ASN A 110 13.51 30.06 23.48
CA ASN A 110 12.87 30.97 22.52
C ASN A 110 11.75 31.79 23.18
N THR A 111 12.00 33.08 23.39
CA THR A 111 11.03 34.04 23.97
C THR A 111 9.89 34.40 23.00
N HIS A 112 10.02 34.08 21.72
CA HIS A 112 9.04 34.35 20.67
C HIS A 112 8.08 33.18 20.41
N SER A 113 8.20 32.08 21.15
CA SER A 113 7.28 30.94 21.10
C SER A 113 6.81 30.58 22.49
N ARG A 114 5.51 30.28 22.66
CA ARG A 114 4.98 29.78 23.93
C ARG A 114 4.81 28.25 23.87
N PRO A 115 5.02 27.54 24.99
CA PRO A 115 4.61 26.15 25.08
C PRO A 115 3.12 25.99 24.76
N ALA A 116 2.77 24.91 24.08
CA ALA A 116 1.40 24.55 23.76
C ALA A 116 1.09 23.14 24.26
N SER A 117 -0.14 22.90 24.69
CA SER A 117 -0.62 21.60 25.11
C SER A 117 -1.84 21.22 24.28
N PHE A 118 -1.79 20.07 23.63
CA PHE A 118 -2.83 19.53 22.77
C PHE A 118 -3.47 18.31 23.44
N PRO A 119 -4.76 18.36 23.80
CA PRO A 119 -5.51 17.15 24.14
C PRO A 119 -5.60 16.27 22.90
N LEU A 120 -5.09 15.04 22.97
CA LEU A 120 -5.03 14.16 21.81
C LEU A 120 -6.32 13.35 21.65
N THR A 121 -6.68 12.61 22.69
CA THR A 121 -7.78 11.65 22.71
C THR A 121 -7.89 11.04 24.12
N PRO A 122 -9.05 10.49 24.52
CA PRO A 122 -9.10 9.47 25.57
C PRO A 122 -8.12 8.33 25.28
N TYR A 123 -7.41 7.87 26.32
CA TYR A 123 -6.32 6.89 26.23
C TYR A 123 -6.38 5.88 27.38
N GLY A 124 -6.47 4.59 27.04
CA GLY A 124 -6.38 3.48 27.98
C GLY A 124 -7.66 3.04 28.72
N THR A 125 -7.79 1.71 28.83
CA THR A 125 -8.55 0.86 29.80
C THR A 125 -10.07 0.68 29.72
N GLU A 126 -10.77 1.27 28.77
CA GLU A 126 -12.09 0.78 28.37
C GLU A 126 -12.02 0.45 26.88
N ASP A 127 -12.90 -0.44 26.39
CA ASP A 127 -12.87 -1.05 25.03
C ASP A 127 -12.88 -0.04 23.85
N ASP A 128 -12.81 1.26 24.15
CA ASP A 128 -12.98 2.41 23.27
C ASP A 128 -11.79 3.40 23.31
N GLY A 129 -10.71 3.09 24.04
CA GLY A 129 -9.55 3.99 24.19
C GLY A 129 -8.40 3.71 23.22
N MET A 130 -7.82 4.78 22.65
CA MET A 130 -6.62 4.70 21.79
C MET A 130 -5.44 4.02 22.50
N ALA A 131 -4.59 3.34 21.71
CA ALA A 131 -3.41 2.62 22.18
C ALA A 131 -2.16 2.96 21.37
N GLN A 132 -0.99 2.49 21.84
CA GLN A 132 0.29 2.58 21.13
C GLN A 132 0.67 4.00 20.67
N LEU A 133 0.55 4.97 21.58
CA LEU A 133 0.99 6.34 21.30
C LEU A 133 2.49 6.37 21.01
N LYS A 134 2.84 6.91 19.84
CA LYS A 134 4.21 7.12 19.37
C LYS A 134 4.38 8.57 18.92
N MET A 135 5.58 9.09 19.07
CA MET A 135 5.94 10.38 18.50
C MET A 135 7.36 10.36 17.94
N SER A 136 7.57 11.13 16.88
CA SER A 136 8.86 11.30 16.24
C SER A 136 9.13 12.77 15.89
N LEU A 137 10.42 13.15 15.89
CA LEU A 137 10.88 14.42 15.34
C LEU A 137 11.45 14.21 13.94
N ARG A 138 10.95 14.98 12.97
CA ARG A 138 11.32 14.85 11.56
C ARG A 138 11.47 16.23 10.93
N HIS A 139 12.34 16.34 9.93
CA HIS A 139 12.45 17.53 9.08
C HIS A 139 11.53 17.33 7.87
N LEU A 140 10.23 17.52 8.09
CA LEU A 140 9.20 17.35 7.06
C LEU A 140 9.08 18.58 6.17
N ASP A 141 9.44 19.77 6.66
CA ASP A 141 9.54 20.99 5.87
C ASP A 141 10.99 21.48 5.89
N ALA A 142 11.70 21.34 4.76
CA ALA A 142 13.10 21.71 4.66
C ALA A 142 13.35 23.23 4.82
N SER A 143 12.31 24.06 4.69
CA SER A 143 12.38 25.50 4.91
C SER A 143 12.18 25.90 6.37
N SER A 144 11.66 24.99 7.20
CA SER A 144 11.43 25.25 8.62
C SER A 144 12.75 25.18 9.40
N PRO A 145 13.04 26.16 10.28
CA PRO A 145 14.24 26.11 11.12
C PRO A 145 14.13 25.09 12.26
N PHE A 146 12.94 24.51 12.49
CA PHE A 146 12.69 23.53 13.54
C PHE A 146 12.07 22.27 12.96
N PRO A 147 12.40 21.09 13.51
CA PRO A 147 11.75 19.86 13.09
C PRO A 147 10.27 19.84 13.51
N GLN A 148 9.46 19.17 12.71
CA GLN A 148 8.07 18.86 13.01
C GLN A 148 7.99 17.66 13.94
N VAL A 149 6.94 17.63 14.77
CA VAL A 149 6.60 16.47 15.60
C VAL A 149 5.49 15.70 14.92
N MET A 150 5.74 14.45 14.54
CA MET A 150 4.68 13.53 14.12
C MET A 150 4.24 12.72 15.34
N VAL A 151 2.94 12.58 15.54
CA VAL A 151 2.38 11.76 16.62
C VAL A 151 1.36 10.82 16.02
N SER A 152 1.42 9.55 16.38
CA SER A 152 0.49 8.53 15.93
C SER A 152 -0.07 7.73 17.08
N ALA A 153 -1.30 7.25 16.91
CA ALA A 153 -1.95 6.32 17.79
C ALA A 153 -2.74 5.28 17.00
N TYR A 154 -2.96 4.14 17.62
CA TYR A 154 -3.71 3.03 17.08
C TYR A 154 -5.09 2.94 17.74
N THR A 155 -6.16 2.92 16.96
CA THR A 155 -7.53 2.88 17.49
C THR A 155 -7.97 1.48 17.94
N GLY A 156 -7.31 0.41 17.47
CA GLY A 156 -7.68 -0.97 17.82
C GLY A 156 -8.60 -1.64 16.79
N GLY A 157 -8.35 -2.93 16.50
CA GLY A 157 -9.07 -3.73 15.50
C GLY A 157 -8.12 -4.52 14.59
N ALA A 158 -8.62 -5.23 13.57
CA ALA A 158 -7.79 -5.98 12.63
C ALA A 158 -7.47 -5.21 11.33
N HIS A 159 -8.30 -4.20 11.04
CA HIS A 159 -8.19 -3.31 9.88
C HIS A 159 -8.44 -1.84 10.28
N CYS A 160 -8.12 -1.55 11.54
CA CYS A 160 -8.52 -0.32 12.22
C CYS A 160 -7.31 0.50 12.60
N CYS A 161 -7.56 1.77 12.78
CA CYS A 161 -6.73 2.74 12.10
C CYS A 161 -5.56 3.23 12.94
N SER A 162 -4.45 3.47 12.24
CA SER A 162 -3.46 4.43 12.64
C SER A 162 -3.96 5.85 12.34
N LEU A 163 -4.11 6.66 13.39
CA LEU A 163 -4.30 8.10 13.27
C LEU A 163 -2.97 8.79 13.46
N THR A 164 -2.68 9.79 12.63
CA THR A 164 -1.41 10.52 12.67
C THR A 164 -1.65 12.00 12.49
N SER A 165 -0.95 12.83 13.26
CA SER A 165 -0.94 14.28 13.11
C SER A 165 0.48 14.83 13.11
N ILE A 166 0.70 15.87 12.30
CA ILE A 166 1.95 16.64 12.25
C ILE A 166 1.74 17.92 13.06
N PHE A 167 2.67 18.21 13.97
CA PHE A 167 2.71 19.44 14.74
C PHE A 167 3.92 20.26 14.35
N ASP A 168 3.70 21.54 14.07
CA ASP A 168 4.73 22.44 13.54
C ASP A 168 4.68 23.81 14.23
N LEU A 169 5.85 24.43 14.39
CA LEU A 169 6.01 25.75 14.99
C LEU A 169 6.10 26.82 13.90
N ARG A 170 4.94 27.39 13.57
CA ARG A 170 4.78 28.27 12.41
C ARG A 170 4.78 29.75 12.78
N PRO A 171 5.15 30.65 11.85
CA PRO A 171 4.99 32.09 12.06
C PRO A 171 3.55 32.45 12.43
N ASP A 172 3.38 33.32 13.42
CA ASP A 172 2.07 33.80 13.88
C ASP A 172 2.09 35.33 14.00
N GLY A 173 1.71 35.97 12.90
CA GLY A 173 1.76 37.42 12.74
C GLY A 173 3.17 38.00 12.90
N SER A 174 3.24 39.27 13.29
CA SER A 174 4.51 40.01 13.45
C SER A 174 5.19 39.77 14.80
N SER A 175 4.55 39.03 15.71
CA SER A 175 4.90 38.99 17.14
C SER A 175 5.48 37.66 17.63
N GLY A 176 5.47 36.59 16.84
CA GLY A 176 6.09 35.34 17.27
C GLY A 176 5.77 34.13 16.40
N ARG A 177 5.83 32.95 17.03
CA ARG A 177 5.48 31.66 16.43
C ARG A 177 4.52 30.91 17.34
N SER A 178 3.60 30.17 16.75
CA SER A 178 2.64 29.32 17.47
C SER A 178 2.66 27.89 16.95
N TRP A 179 2.46 26.96 17.88
CA TRP A 179 2.31 25.54 17.53
C TRP A 179 0.96 25.31 16.90
N GLN A 180 0.97 24.66 15.75
CA GLN A 180 -0.23 24.29 15.00
C GLN A 180 -0.13 22.83 14.60
N HIS A 181 -1.24 22.23 14.19
CA HIS A 181 -1.25 20.84 13.76
C HIS A 181 -2.04 20.64 12.47
N LEU A 182 -1.70 19.58 11.76
CA LEU A 182 -2.41 19.05 10.61
C LEU A 182 -2.63 17.56 10.85
N GLU A 183 -3.89 17.13 10.79
CA GLU A 183 -4.25 15.71 10.85
C GLU A 183 -4.07 15.07 9.48
N LEU A 184 -3.45 13.89 9.45
CA LEU A 184 -3.36 13.05 8.26
C LEU A 184 -4.62 12.18 8.14
N VAL A 185 -4.89 11.67 6.94
CA VAL A 185 -5.95 10.69 6.75
C VAL A 185 -5.70 9.46 7.63
N ALA A 186 -6.76 8.94 8.26
CA ALA A 186 -6.70 7.70 9.00
C ALA A 186 -6.26 6.54 8.07
N MET A 187 -5.30 5.74 8.55
CA MET A 187 -4.67 4.67 7.77
C MET A 187 -5.03 3.30 8.34
N ASP A 188 -5.33 2.33 7.49
CA ASP A 188 -5.40 0.93 7.91
C ASP A 188 -4.00 0.43 8.27
N GLY A 189 -3.92 -0.42 9.28
CA GLY A 189 -2.69 -0.90 9.88
C GLY A 189 -2.24 -0.05 11.08
N ASP A 190 -1.05 -0.37 11.56
CA ASP A 190 -0.43 0.24 12.74
C ASP A 190 0.78 1.11 12.36
N GLY A 191 0.98 2.18 13.13
CA GLY A 191 2.21 2.98 13.09
C GLY A 191 2.18 4.24 12.23
N GLU A 192 3.26 5.01 12.31
CA GLU A 192 3.45 6.20 11.48
C GLU A 192 3.51 5.83 10.00
N PRO A 193 3.03 6.70 9.08
CA PRO A 193 3.29 6.53 7.66
C PRO A 193 4.79 6.54 7.38
N ASP A 194 5.19 5.82 6.33
CA ASP A 194 6.58 5.85 5.89
C ASP A 194 6.96 7.27 5.45
N VAL A 195 8.15 7.70 5.86
CA VAL A 195 8.73 8.98 5.46
C VAL A 195 10.05 8.72 4.77
N VAL A 196 10.19 9.18 3.53
CA VAL A 196 11.32 8.89 2.64
C VAL A 196 11.74 10.15 1.89
N ASP A 197 12.97 10.21 1.40
CA ASP A 197 13.39 11.23 0.42
C ASP A 197 13.50 10.55 -0.94
N ILE A 198 12.37 10.47 -1.67
CA ILE A 198 12.32 9.77 -2.96
C ILE A 198 13.11 10.55 -4.00
N ALA A 199 13.03 11.88 -3.95
CA ALA A 199 13.69 12.76 -4.92
C ALA A 199 15.20 12.90 -4.67
N GLY A 200 15.70 12.51 -3.50
CA GLY A 200 17.11 12.63 -3.10
C GLY A 200 17.56 14.08 -2.91
N ASN A 201 16.64 14.99 -2.58
CA ASN A 201 16.89 16.44 -2.51
C ASN A 201 16.85 16.99 -1.07
N GLY A 202 16.72 16.12 -0.07
CA GLY A 202 16.62 16.49 1.34
C GLY A 202 15.22 16.90 1.80
N GLN A 203 14.25 17.03 0.89
CA GLN A 203 12.84 17.21 1.23
C GLN A 203 12.22 15.83 1.48
N GLN A 204 11.63 15.65 2.66
CA GLN A 204 11.00 14.37 3.00
C GLN A 204 9.57 14.31 2.44
N GLU A 205 9.22 13.18 1.84
CA GLU A 205 7.90 12.80 1.42
C GLU A 205 7.26 11.83 2.42
N ILE A 206 5.97 12.02 2.66
CA ILE A 206 5.13 11.18 3.50
C ILE A 206 4.31 10.27 2.59
N LEU A 207 4.37 8.98 2.84
CA LEU A 207 3.73 7.95 2.03
C LEU A 207 2.51 7.43 2.75
N THR A 208 1.34 7.67 2.17
CA THR A 208 0.08 7.06 2.57
C THR A 208 -0.46 6.22 1.41
N SER A 209 -1.68 5.71 1.54
CA SER A 209 -2.36 4.97 0.48
C SER A 209 -3.78 5.46 0.32
N ASP A 210 -4.28 5.41 -0.92
CA ASP A 210 -5.67 5.71 -1.23
C ASP A 210 -6.54 4.52 -0.85
N GLN A 211 -6.98 4.53 0.41
CA GLN A 211 -7.73 3.44 1.01
C GLN A 211 -9.15 3.31 0.43
N SER A 212 -9.60 4.23 -0.43
CA SER A 212 -10.89 4.12 -1.11
C SER A 212 -10.97 2.93 -2.07
N PHE A 213 -9.83 2.33 -2.42
CA PHE A 213 -9.75 1.09 -3.21
C PHE A 213 -10.04 -0.17 -2.38
N LEU A 214 -9.87 -0.11 -1.05
CA LEU A 214 -10.12 -1.25 -0.18
C LEU A 214 -11.61 -1.59 -0.21
N TYR A 215 -11.93 -2.86 -0.44
CA TYR A 215 -13.31 -3.38 -0.59
C TYR A 215 -14.10 -2.88 -1.81
N ALA A 216 -13.56 -1.97 -2.63
CA ALA A 216 -14.29 -1.43 -3.77
C ALA A 216 -14.45 -2.46 -4.91
N PHE A 217 -13.40 -3.25 -5.18
CA PHE A 217 -13.35 -4.16 -6.33
C PHE A 217 -12.85 -5.57 -6.00
N ALA A 218 -12.53 -5.84 -4.74
CA ALA A 218 -12.04 -7.10 -4.22
C ALA A 218 -12.30 -7.17 -2.71
N SER A 219 -12.05 -8.32 -2.08
CA SER A 219 -11.92 -8.40 -0.62
C SER A 219 -10.76 -7.53 -0.15
N HIS A 220 -10.66 -7.24 1.15
CA HIS A 220 -9.50 -6.52 1.69
C HIS A 220 -8.17 -7.17 1.29
N ALA A 221 -8.09 -8.50 1.43
CA ALA A 221 -6.89 -9.28 1.11
C ALA A 221 -6.57 -9.32 -0.40
N GLY A 222 -7.55 -9.07 -1.27
CA GLY A 222 -7.36 -8.96 -2.71
C GLY A 222 -7.28 -7.52 -3.22
N SER A 223 -7.48 -6.54 -2.34
CA SER A 223 -7.39 -5.12 -2.67
C SER A 223 -5.93 -4.68 -2.66
N GLU A 224 -5.60 -3.78 -3.57
CA GLU A 224 -4.34 -3.02 -3.56
C GLU A 224 -4.72 -1.53 -3.58
N ALA A 225 -4.07 -0.73 -2.75
CA ALA A 225 -4.32 0.70 -2.66
C ALA A 225 -3.14 1.47 -3.28
N PRO A 226 -3.37 2.38 -4.24
CA PRO A 226 -2.32 3.21 -4.80
C PRO A 226 -1.64 4.04 -3.71
N VAL A 227 -0.31 4.15 -3.79
CA VAL A 227 0.45 5.05 -2.92
C VAL A 227 0.07 6.50 -3.19
N VAL A 228 -0.06 7.28 -2.13
CA VAL A 228 -0.16 8.75 -2.18
C VAL A 228 1.14 9.30 -1.60
N ILE A 229 1.87 10.04 -2.44
CA ILE A 229 3.12 10.70 -2.07
C ILE A 229 2.78 12.15 -1.77
N ALA A 230 3.06 12.57 -0.54
CA ALA A 230 2.74 13.90 -0.08
C ALA A 230 3.97 14.65 0.42
N ARG A 231 4.01 15.96 0.16
CA ARG A 231 5.00 16.88 0.75
C ARG A 231 4.31 17.78 1.75
N TYR A 232 4.95 17.95 2.90
CA TYR A 232 4.51 18.89 3.91
C TYR A 232 5.29 20.21 3.78
N HIS A 233 4.59 21.33 3.70
CA HIS A 233 5.19 22.66 3.70
C HIS A 233 4.23 23.68 4.32
N ASP A 234 4.71 24.42 5.31
CA ASP A 234 3.97 25.48 6.01
C ASP A 234 2.50 25.10 6.34
N GLY A 235 2.31 23.98 7.04
CA GLY A 235 0.98 23.53 7.47
C GLY A 235 0.09 22.96 6.36
N VAL A 236 0.59 22.84 5.13
CA VAL A 236 -0.12 22.27 3.99
C VAL A 236 0.52 20.93 3.62
N LEU A 237 -0.33 19.93 3.36
CA LEU A 237 0.08 18.65 2.81
C LEU A 237 -0.34 18.60 1.33
N GLU A 238 0.64 18.70 0.43
CA GLU A 238 0.44 18.68 -1.01
C GLU A 238 0.60 17.27 -1.56
N ASN A 239 -0.38 16.79 -2.34
CA ASN A 239 -0.25 15.54 -3.07
C ASN A 239 0.60 15.75 -4.32
N VAL A 240 1.81 15.21 -4.31
CA VAL A 240 2.81 15.35 -5.36
C VAL A 240 3.02 14.05 -6.14
N THR A 241 2.14 13.05 -5.96
CA THR A 241 2.28 11.71 -6.57
C THR A 241 2.54 11.72 -8.08
N ARG A 242 2.01 12.72 -8.79
CA ARG A 242 2.14 12.84 -10.26
C ARG A 242 3.39 13.57 -10.73
N ASP A 243 4.18 14.13 -9.83
CA ASP A 243 5.38 14.84 -10.22
C ASP A 243 6.33 13.89 -10.97
N PRO A 244 6.98 14.36 -12.06
CA PRO A 244 7.93 13.55 -12.82
C PRO A 244 9.04 12.93 -11.96
N ALA A 245 9.40 13.58 -10.84
CA ALA A 245 10.40 13.11 -9.90
C ALA A 245 10.08 11.74 -9.28
N TYR A 246 8.82 11.31 -9.25
CA TYR A 246 8.38 10.08 -8.61
C TYR A 246 7.97 8.97 -9.58
N GLN A 247 8.06 9.21 -10.89
CA GLN A 247 7.64 8.21 -11.89
C GLN A 247 8.42 6.90 -11.77
N ASP A 248 9.72 6.96 -11.51
CA ASP A 248 10.56 5.77 -11.34
C ASP A 248 10.18 4.98 -10.08
N TYR A 249 9.82 5.68 -8.99
CA TYR A 249 9.32 5.06 -7.77
C TYR A 249 7.99 4.34 -8.02
N LEU A 250 7.03 5.00 -8.67
CA LEU A 250 5.73 4.41 -9.01
C LEU A 250 5.87 3.20 -9.95
N ALA A 251 6.74 3.30 -10.96
CA ALA A 251 7.00 2.20 -11.89
C ALA A 251 7.60 0.99 -11.17
N LYS A 252 8.49 1.23 -10.20
CA LYS A 252 9.09 0.18 -9.38
C LYS A 252 8.09 -0.45 -8.42
N ASP A 253 7.31 0.34 -7.69
CA ASP A 253 6.25 -0.17 -6.80
C ASP A 253 5.26 -1.04 -7.58
N LEU A 254 4.76 -0.55 -8.72
CA LEU A 254 3.87 -1.31 -9.60
C LEU A 254 4.50 -2.63 -10.06
N ALA A 255 5.75 -2.61 -10.51
CA ALA A 255 6.44 -3.82 -10.94
C ALA A 255 6.61 -4.82 -9.79
N ASP A 256 6.89 -4.35 -8.58
CA ASP A 256 7.12 -5.17 -7.40
C ASP A 256 5.80 -5.82 -6.94
N ARG A 257 4.72 -5.05 -6.84
CA ARG A 257 3.37 -5.56 -6.52
C ARG A 257 2.83 -6.50 -7.58
N ARG A 258 3.00 -6.19 -8.87
CA ARG A 258 2.62 -7.08 -9.98
C ARG A 258 3.31 -8.43 -9.88
N ARG A 259 4.60 -8.47 -9.54
CA ARG A 259 5.31 -9.74 -9.31
C ARG A 259 4.72 -10.53 -8.15
N ASN A 260 4.34 -9.86 -7.06
CA ASN A 260 3.72 -10.51 -5.90
C ASN A 260 2.33 -11.05 -6.23
N TRP A 261 1.51 -10.28 -6.93
CA TRP A 261 0.19 -10.70 -7.39
C TRP A 261 0.25 -11.89 -8.37
N ILE A 262 1.21 -11.91 -9.28
CA ILE A 262 1.43 -13.08 -10.16
C ILE A 262 1.83 -14.31 -9.33
N LYS A 263 2.71 -14.15 -8.34
CA LYS A 263 3.14 -15.24 -7.44
C LYS A 263 1.99 -15.77 -6.58
N SER A 264 1.03 -14.93 -6.19
CA SER A 264 -0.16 -15.36 -5.45
C SER A 264 -1.19 -16.09 -6.32
N GLY A 265 -0.90 -16.28 -7.61
CA GLY A 265 -1.81 -16.94 -8.54
C GLY A 265 -2.89 -15.99 -9.08
N ARG A 266 -2.64 -14.68 -9.04
CA ARG A 266 -3.56 -13.63 -9.48
C ARG A 266 -4.88 -13.64 -8.71
N PHE A 267 -4.78 -13.73 -7.38
CA PHE A 267 -5.94 -13.68 -6.49
C PHE A 267 -6.72 -12.37 -6.70
N GLU A 268 -8.05 -12.47 -6.81
CA GLU A 268 -9.01 -11.38 -7.04
C GLU A 268 -8.55 -10.30 -8.03
N PRO A 269 -8.49 -10.61 -9.35
CA PRO A 269 -7.88 -9.74 -10.35
C PRO A 269 -8.38 -8.30 -10.37
N ASN A 270 -9.68 -8.07 -10.14
CA ASN A 270 -10.25 -6.73 -10.22
C ASN A 270 -9.69 -5.77 -9.16
N GLY A 271 -9.28 -6.27 -7.99
CA GLY A 271 -8.62 -5.45 -6.96
C GLY A 271 -7.25 -4.95 -7.42
N PHE A 272 -6.41 -5.86 -7.91
CA PHE A 272 -5.09 -5.52 -8.45
C PHE A 272 -5.19 -4.64 -9.71
N LEU A 273 -6.09 -4.97 -10.64
CA LEU A 273 -6.26 -4.22 -11.89
C LEU A 273 -6.77 -2.79 -11.64
N ALA A 274 -7.61 -2.57 -10.62
CA ALA A 274 -8.04 -1.23 -10.23
C ALA A 274 -6.85 -0.37 -9.75
N TYR A 275 -6.05 -0.91 -8.82
CA TYR A 275 -4.78 -0.30 -8.37
C TYR A 275 -3.85 0.03 -9.53
N GLU A 276 -3.70 -0.91 -10.45
CA GLU A 276 -2.78 -0.78 -11.57
C GLU A 276 -3.19 0.33 -12.52
N VAL A 277 -4.47 0.40 -12.90
CA VAL A 277 -4.99 1.48 -13.75
C VAL A 277 -4.76 2.84 -13.10
N ALA A 278 -5.01 2.94 -11.79
CA ALA A 278 -4.82 4.17 -11.02
C ALA A 278 -3.35 4.61 -10.95
N THR A 279 -2.45 3.68 -10.64
CA THR A 279 -1.00 3.93 -10.58
C THR A 279 -0.45 4.29 -11.97
N MET A 280 -0.90 3.60 -13.01
CA MET A 280 -0.57 3.93 -14.40
C MET A 280 -1.10 5.30 -14.79
N ALA A 281 -2.30 5.71 -14.34
CA ALA A 281 -2.83 7.05 -14.56
C ALA A 281 -1.97 8.14 -13.90
N ASN A 282 -1.48 7.91 -12.67
CA ASN A 282 -0.54 8.81 -12.00
C ASN A 282 0.79 8.99 -12.77
N MET A 283 1.19 7.99 -13.56
CA MET A 283 2.35 8.06 -14.47
C MET A 283 2.00 8.57 -15.88
N GLY A 284 0.77 9.03 -16.14
CA GLY A 284 0.32 9.46 -17.47
C GLY A 284 0.09 8.33 -18.48
N ARG A 285 0.00 7.08 -18.03
CA ARG A 285 -0.12 5.84 -18.84
C ARG A 285 -1.50 5.18 -18.71
N PHE A 286 -2.55 5.96 -18.45
CA PHE A 286 -3.91 5.46 -18.24
C PHE A 286 -4.38 4.51 -19.35
N ALA A 287 -4.24 4.89 -20.63
CA ALA A 287 -4.70 4.07 -21.76
C ALA A 287 -4.01 2.70 -21.84
N GLU A 288 -2.76 2.60 -21.40
CA GLU A 288 -2.05 1.32 -21.34
C GLU A 288 -2.60 0.43 -20.23
N GLY A 289 -2.73 0.96 -19.02
CA GLY A 289 -3.32 0.24 -17.90
C GLY A 289 -4.77 -0.19 -18.19
N TRP A 290 -5.55 0.68 -18.85
CA TRP A 290 -6.93 0.40 -19.21
C TRP A 290 -7.07 -0.80 -20.15
N ARG A 291 -6.23 -0.88 -21.19
CA ARG A 291 -6.23 -2.03 -22.11
C ARG A 291 -5.86 -3.33 -21.40
N ASP A 292 -4.88 -3.29 -20.50
CA ASP A 292 -4.48 -4.48 -19.74
C ASP A 292 -5.60 -4.94 -18.81
N MET A 293 -6.28 -3.98 -18.16
CA MET A 293 -7.47 -4.24 -17.35
C MET A 293 -8.58 -4.90 -18.16
N LEU A 294 -8.93 -4.38 -19.34
CA LEU A 294 -9.96 -4.98 -20.20
C LEU A 294 -9.61 -6.42 -20.62
N ALA A 295 -8.33 -6.72 -20.82
CA ALA A 295 -7.87 -8.05 -21.20
C ALA A 295 -7.92 -9.09 -20.07
N HIS A 296 -7.91 -8.65 -18.80
CA HIS A 296 -7.74 -9.54 -17.64
C HIS A 296 -8.85 -9.41 -16.58
N ALA A 297 -9.75 -8.45 -16.73
CA ALA A 297 -10.86 -8.23 -15.82
C ALA A 297 -11.78 -9.45 -15.71
N GLN A 298 -12.26 -9.69 -14.50
CA GLN A 298 -13.36 -10.61 -14.23
C GLN A 298 -14.68 -9.86 -14.20
N SER A 299 -15.77 -10.55 -14.48
CA SER A 299 -17.09 -9.95 -14.33
C SER A 299 -17.39 -9.66 -12.86
N THR A 300 -18.10 -8.57 -12.56
CA THR A 300 -18.54 -8.22 -11.20
C THR A 300 -19.36 -9.33 -10.53
N LYS A 301 -20.10 -10.11 -11.34
CA LYS A 301 -20.88 -11.26 -10.88
C LYS A 301 -19.98 -12.41 -10.39
N GLU A 302 -18.85 -12.63 -11.05
CA GLU A 302 -17.88 -13.66 -10.66
C GLU A 302 -17.04 -13.23 -9.48
N SER A 303 -16.62 -11.95 -9.41
CA SER A 303 -15.86 -11.44 -8.27
C SER A 303 -16.71 -11.34 -7.00
N GLY A 304 -17.99 -10.99 -7.13
CA GLY A 304 -18.85 -10.64 -5.98
C GLY A 304 -18.52 -9.28 -5.36
N PHE A 305 -17.58 -8.54 -5.94
CA PHE A 305 -17.13 -7.21 -5.51
C PHE A 305 -17.27 -6.20 -6.64
N GLY A 306 -17.71 -4.99 -6.31
CA GLY A 306 -17.84 -3.88 -7.24
C GLY A 306 -18.62 -2.73 -6.63
N LEU A 307 -18.80 -1.67 -7.42
CA LEU A 307 -19.58 -0.49 -7.03
C LEU A 307 -20.86 -0.40 -7.87
N SER A 308 -21.95 0.00 -7.23
CA SER A 308 -23.21 0.33 -7.89
C SER A 308 -23.27 1.82 -8.26
N ALA A 309 -24.24 2.21 -9.09
CA ALA A 309 -24.50 3.62 -9.35
C ALA A 309 -24.86 4.39 -8.07
N CYS A 310 -25.51 3.71 -7.12
CA CYS A 310 -25.83 4.25 -5.81
C CYS A 310 -24.56 4.56 -5.01
N ASP A 311 -23.58 3.65 -4.98
CA ASP A 311 -22.33 3.83 -4.24
C ASP A 311 -21.56 5.06 -4.72
N LEU A 312 -21.67 5.36 -6.02
CA LEU A 312 -20.99 6.46 -6.69
C LEU A 312 -21.72 7.81 -6.59
N LYS A 313 -22.89 7.89 -5.95
CA LYS A 313 -23.60 9.18 -5.73
C LYS A 313 -22.86 10.08 -4.72
N PRO A 314 -22.96 11.42 -4.84
CA PRO A 314 -22.46 12.34 -3.82
C PRO A 314 -23.09 12.07 -2.44
N PRO A 315 -22.37 12.26 -1.32
CA PRO A 315 -22.92 12.02 0.01
C PRO A 315 -24.18 12.86 0.30
N ALA A 316 -24.23 14.09 -0.21
CA ALA A 316 -25.37 14.98 -0.08
C ALA A 316 -26.67 14.39 -0.67
N GLU A 317 -26.57 13.59 -1.74
CA GLU A 317 -27.74 12.92 -2.33
C GLU A 317 -28.16 11.69 -1.51
N LYS A 318 -27.22 11.02 -0.83
CA LYS A 318 -27.51 9.87 0.04
C LYS A 318 -28.15 10.28 1.36
N GLN A 319 -27.79 11.46 1.88
CA GLN A 319 -28.27 11.97 3.18
C GLN A 319 -29.67 12.61 3.11
N ASN A 320 -30.09 13.11 1.93
CA ASN A 320 -31.36 13.83 1.76
C ASN A 320 -32.59 12.93 1.52
N GLY A 321 -32.58 11.67 1.96
CA GLY A 321 -33.73 10.77 1.85
C GLY A 321 -34.03 10.27 0.43
N HIS A 322 -33.20 10.60 -0.57
CA HIS A 322 -33.24 9.98 -1.90
C HIS A 322 -32.65 8.57 -1.81
N ALA A 323 -33.43 7.63 -1.31
CA ALA A 323 -33.08 6.22 -1.37
C ALA A 323 -32.84 5.82 -2.83
N CYS A 324 -31.73 5.15 -3.09
CA CYS A 324 -31.45 4.59 -4.40
C CYS A 324 -32.52 3.57 -4.79
N SER A 325 -32.95 3.63 -6.05
CA SER A 325 -33.81 2.61 -6.65
C SER A 325 -33.12 1.23 -6.62
N ALA A 326 -33.90 0.16 -6.74
CA ALA A 326 -33.35 -1.21 -6.81
C ALA A 326 -32.31 -1.34 -7.93
N LYS A 327 -32.58 -0.73 -9.09
CA LYS A 327 -31.67 -0.70 -10.25
C LYS A 327 -30.35 0.02 -9.94
N GLU A 328 -30.38 1.11 -9.19
CA GLU A 328 -29.16 1.85 -8.83
C GLU A 328 -28.30 1.10 -7.81
N LYS A 329 -28.87 0.14 -7.09
CA LYS A 329 -28.14 -0.74 -6.15
C LYS A 329 -27.51 -1.96 -6.84
N GLU A 330 -27.85 -2.21 -8.10
CA GLU A 330 -27.19 -3.27 -8.86
C GLU A 330 -25.74 -2.88 -9.15
N LEU A 331 -24.84 -3.85 -9.00
CA LEU A 331 -23.43 -3.63 -9.27
C LEU A 331 -23.20 -3.36 -10.76
N LEU A 332 -22.40 -2.34 -11.05
CA LEU A 332 -22.03 -2.01 -12.41
C LEU A 332 -20.99 -3.02 -12.93
N PRO A 333 -20.89 -3.22 -14.26
CA PRO A 333 -19.75 -3.88 -14.87
C PRO A 333 -18.44 -3.24 -14.41
N PHE A 334 -17.44 -4.06 -14.08
CA PHE A 334 -16.20 -3.59 -13.47
C PHE A 334 -15.53 -2.41 -14.21
N PRO A 335 -15.33 -2.43 -15.56
CA PRO A 335 -14.78 -1.27 -16.26
C PRO A 335 -15.62 0.01 -16.08
N GLN A 336 -16.95 -0.10 -16.08
CA GLN A 336 -17.82 1.05 -15.89
C GLN A 336 -17.74 1.61 -14.46
N ALA A 337 -17.73 0.72 -13.46
CA ALA A 337 -17.57 1.11 -12.06
C ALA A 337 -16.21 1.79 -11.82
N LEU A 338 -15.14 1.21 -12.38
CA LEU A 338 -13.78 1.70 -12.21
C LEU A 338 -13.58 3.07 -12.85
N SER A 339 -14.09 3.32 -14.07
CA SER A 339 -13.93 4.65 -14.69
C SER A 339 -14.59 5.76 -13.87
N LEU A 340 -15.82 5.53 -13.40
CA LEU A 340 -16.55 6.50 -12.57
C LEU A 340 -15.85 6.74 -11.24
N PHE A 341 -15.36 5.66 -10.61
CA PHE A 341 -14.59 5.73 -9.38
C PHE A 341 -13.30 6.55 -9.55
N LEU A 342 -12.52 6.27 -10.60
CA LEU A 342 -11.25 6.97 -10.88
C LEU A 342 -11.45 8.44 -11.23
N VAL A 343 -12.52 8.79 -11.97
CA VAL A 343 -12.87 10.20 -12.24
C VAL A 343 -13.19 10.92 -10.93
N ARG A 344 -14.01 10.30 -10.07
CA ARG A 344 -14.39 10.90 -8.78
C ARG A 344 -13.20 11.07 -7.84
N ALA A 345 -12.30 10.09 -7.79
CA ALA A 345 -11.08 10.14 -7.01
C ALA A 345 -9.99 11.02 -7.65
N GLY A 346 -10.25 11.58 -8.83
CA GLY A 346 -9.36 12.53 -9.50
C GLY A 346 -8.15 11.89 -10.21
N TYR A 347 -8.12 10.56 -10.38
CA TYR A 347 -7.06 9.83 -11.12
C TYR A 347 -7.02 10.17 -12.59
N ILE A 348 -8.21 10.36 -13.18
CA ILE A 348 -8.41 10.62 -14.60
C ILE A 348 -9.53 11.63 -14.80
N THR A 349 -9.60 12.15 -16.02
CA THR A 349 -10.64 13.07 -16.48
C THR A 349 -11.71 12.34 -17.30
N PRO A 350 -12.93 12.88 -17.41
CA PRO A 350 -13.95 12.34 -18.31
C PRO A 350 -13.46 12.21 -19.77
N GLU A 351 -12.63 13.14 -20.24
CA GLU A 351 -12.05 13.13 -21.58
C GLU A 351 -11.10 11.94 -21.78
N GLN A 352 -10.30 11.61 -20.77
CA GLN A 352 -9.45 10.42 -20.81
C GLN A 352 -10.28 9.14 -20.88
N VAL A 353 -11.42 9.06 -20.18
CA VAL A 353 -12.34 7.92 -20.28
C VAL A 353 -12.92 7.80 -21.69
N ALA A 354 -13.43 8.90 -22.26
CA ALA A 354 -13.97 8.90 -23.62
C ALA A 354 -12.94 8.39 -24.64
N SER A 355 -11.67 8.82 -24.51
CA SER A 355 -10.60 8.41 -25.43
C SER A 355 -10.34 6.90 -25.48
N VAL A 356 -10.52 6.19 -24.37
CA VAL A 356 -10.31 4.73 -24.30
C VAL A 356 -11.58 3.94 -24.64
N THR A 357 -12.75 4.54 -24.53
CA THR A 357 -14.03 3.93 -24.92
C THR A 357 -14.25 4.00 -26.43
N ASP A 358 -14.02 5.16 -27.06
CA ASP A 358 -14.20 5.34 -28.50
C ASP A 358 -13.21 4.50 -29.32
N SER A 359 -11.99 4.33 -28.80
CA SER A 359 -10.95 3.49 -29.41
C SER A 359 -11.32 1.99 -29.44
N HIS A 360 -12.17 1.54 -28.52
CA HIS A 360 -12.64 0.15 -28.46
C HIS A 360 -13.82 -0.11 -29.42
N GLU A 361 -14.68 0.90 -29.62
CA GLU A 361 -15.75 0.84 -30.61
C GLU A 361 -15.20 0.86 -32.05
N ALA A 362 -14.15 1.63 -32.32
CA ALA A 362 -13.45 1.61 -33.62
C ALA A 362 -12.72 0.28 -33.90
N ALA A 363 -12.25 -0.43 -32.87
CA ALA A 363 -11.57 -1.72 -33.02
C ALA A 363 -12.52 -2.92 -33.14
N SER A 364 -13.82 -2.73 -32.87
CA SER A 364 -14.86 -3.78 -32.97
C SER A 364 -15.70 -3.69 -34.25
N VAL A 365 -15.43 -2.74 -35.14
CA VAL A 365 -15.99 -2.68 -36.49
C VAL A 365 -15.09 -3.50 -37.44
N PRO A 366 -15.57 -4.62 -38.01
CA PRO A 366 -14.81 -5.31 -39.06
C PRO A 366 -14.68 -4.38 -40.27
N PRO A 367 -13.53 -4.40 -41.00
CA PRO A 367 -13.37 -3.56 -42.18
C PRO A 367 -14.47 -3.85 -43.20
N PRO A 368 -14.96 -2.82 -43.93
CA PRO A 368 -16.01 -3.02 -44.92
C PRO A 368 -15.51 -3.99 -45.98
N VAL A 369 -16.25 -5.09 -46.14
CA VAL A 369 -16.04 -6.06 -47.22
C VAL A 369 -16.25 -5.31 -48.55
N PRO A 370 -15.26 -5.27 -49.46
CA PRO A 370 -15.45 -4.65 -50.76
C PRO A 370 -16.53 -5.41 -51.56
N PRO A 371 -17.35 -4.71 -52.37
CA PRO A 371 -18.46 -5.32 -53.08
C PRO A 371 -17.98 -6.39 -54.07
N ALA A 372 -18.61 -7.56 -53.98
CA ALA A 372 -18.34 -8.72 -54.81
C ALA A 372 -18.59 -8.43 -56.29
N ALA A 373 -17.59 -8.73 -57.12
CA ALA A 373 -17.75 -8.84 -58.57
C ALA A 373 -18.28 -10.25 -58.93
N THR A 374 -19.20 -10.29 -59.88
CA THR A 374 -19.88 -11.47 -60.43
C THR A 374 -18.97 -12.35 -61.32
N PRO A 375 -19.38 -13.60 -61.63
CA PRO A 375 -18.47 -14.74 -61.80
C PRO A 375 -18.10 -15.08 -63.25
N HIS A 376 -16.87 -15.54 -63.47
CA HIS A 376 -16.47 -16.29 -64.66
C HIS A 376 -15.92 -17.69 -64.31
N GLU A 377 -16.77 -18.66 -64.63
CA GLU A 377 -16.61 -20.04 -65.12
C GLU A 377 -15.22 -20.75 -65.23
N ALA A 378 -15.18 -21.91 -64.53
CA ALA A 378 -14.54 -23.22 -64.84
C ALA A 378 -13.02 -23.45 -64.59
N PRO A 379 -12.54 -24.73 -64.43
CA PRO A 379 -13.20 -26.00 -64.07
C PRO A 379 -12.55 -26.79 -62.88
N ASN A 380 -13.31 -27.70 -62.25
CA ASN A 380 -12.87 -28.66 -61.20
C ASN A 380 -12.02 -29.84 -61.74
N PRO A 381 -11.23 -30.52 -60.88
CA PRO A 381 -11.57 -31.90 -60.46
C PRO A 381 -11.11 -32.25 -59.00
N PRO A 382 -11.19 -33.51 -58.51
CA PRO A 382 -12.41 -34.16 -58.02
C PRO A 382 -12.37 -34.58 -56.52
N SER A 383 -13.56 -34.53 -55.91
CA SER A 383 -14.17 -35.41 -54.89
C SER A 383 -13.31 -36.38 -54.05
N SER A 384 -13.40 -36.26 -52.71
CA SER A 384 -13.68 -37.43 -51.85
C SER A 384 -14.35 -37.07 -50.50
N ALA A 385 -15.55 -37.63 -50.32
CA ALA A 385 -16.16 -38.16 -49.10
C ALA A 385 -16.60 -37.24 -47.92
N ALA A 386 -17.91 -36.94 -47.94
CA ALA A 386 -18.91 -37.15 -46.88
C ALA A 386 -18.50 -37.17 -45.39
N ALA A 387 -19.09 -36.28 -44.57
CA ALA A 387 -20.12 -36.61 -43.56
C ALA A 387 -20.47 -35.38 -42.69
N GLN A 388 -21.73 -35.28 -42.28
CA GLN A 388 -22.38 -34.18 -41.55
C GLN A 388 -22.04 -34.11 -40.03
N PRO A 389 -22.31 -32.96 -39.37
CA PRO A 389 -22.18 -32.74 -37.90
C PRO A 389 -23.36 -33.42 -37.14
N PRO A 390 -23.40 -33.54 -35.79
CA PRO A 390 -22.85 -32.65 -34.75
C PRO A 390 -22.26 -33.39 -33.50
N GLU A 391 -21.64 -32.66 -32.55
CA GLU A 391 -22.05 -32.69 -31.13
C GLU A 391 -21.16 -31.84 -30.21
N ARG A 392 -21.86 -31.02 -29.46
CA ARG A 392 -21.51 -30.38 -28.20
C ARG A 392 -21.02 -31.44 -27.21
N ASN A 393 -19.76 -31.33 -26.75
CA ASN A 393 -19.31 -31.56 -25.36
C ASN A 393 -17.77 -31.60 -25.30
N GLN A 394 -17.15 -30.46 -24.98
CA GLN A 394 -15.84 -30.51 -24.31
C GLN A 394 -15.90 -29.60 -23.10
N ALA A 395 -16.05 -30.28 -21.95
CA ALA A 395 -15.88 -29.71 -20.64
C ALA A 395 -14.44 -29.21 -20.47
N LEU A 396 -14.38 -28.05 -19.83
CA LEU A 396 -13.20 -27.40 -19.25
C LEU A 396 -12.22 -28.40 -18.64
N SER A 397 -11.02 -28.48 -19.22
CA SER A 397 -9.87 -29.08 -18.56
C SER A 397 -9.36 -28.13 -17.49
N ALA A 398 -9.69 -28.44 -16.23
CA ALA A 398 -9.09 -27.79 -15.07
C ALA A 398 -7.59 -28.12 -15.01
N SER A 399 -6.75 -27.10 -14.88
CA SER A 399 -5.30 -27.22 -14.69
C SER A 399 -4.95 -28.25 -13.62
N ALA A 400 -4.22 -29.28 -14.03
CA ALA A 400 -3.72 -30.33 -13.15
C ALA A 400 -2.57 -29.79 -12.29
N VAL A 401 -2.86 -29.52 -11.02
CA VAL A 401 -1.83 -29.45 -9.97
C VAL A 401 -1.16 -30.84 -9.88
N PRO A 402 0.18 -30.95 -9.90
CA PRO A 402 0.87 -32.24 -9.93
C PRO A 402 0.44 -33.14 -8.77
N ALA A 403 0.09 -34.40 -9.08
CA ALA A 403 -0.55 -35.36 -8.18
C ALA A 403 0.16 -35.58 -6.82
N LYS A 404 1.45 -35.28 -6.72
CA LYS A 404 2.22 -35.36 -5.47
C LYS A 404 1.82 -34.29 -4.44
N SER A 405 1.41 -33.09 -4.84
CA SER A 405 1.08 -32.02 -3.87
C SER A 405 -0.35 -32.12 -3.33
N ARG A 406 -1.32 -32.61 -4.14
CA ARG A 406 -2.69 -32.90 -3.67
C ARG A 406 -2.73 -33.92 -2.53
N GLY A 407 -1.91 -34.97 -2.61
CA GLY A 407 -1.78 -35.95 -1.53
C GLY A 407 -1.20 -35.35 -0.26
N MET A 408 -0.20 -34.45 -0.39
CA MET A 408 0.44 -33.81 0.76
C MET A 408 -0.51 -32.83 1.48
N PHE A 409 -1.28 -32.01 0.75
CA PHE A 409 -2.27 -31.11 1.35
C PHE A 409 -3.43 -31.86 2.00
N ALA A 410 -3.90 -32.97 1.40
CA ALA A 410 -4.92 -33.81 2.02
C ALA A 410 -4.42 -34.47 3.32
N VAL A 411 -3.17 -34.95 3.34
CA VAL A 411 -2.55 -35.53 4.54
C VAL A 411 -2.33 -34.49 5.63
N LEU A 412 -1.82 -33.30 5.29
CA LEU A 412 -1.61 -32.21 6.25
C LEU A 412 -2.93 -31.66 6.79
N GLY A 413 -3.95 -31.53 5.94
CA GLY A 413 -5.30 -31.14 6.35
C GLY A 413 -5.95 -32.17 7.26
N ALA A 414 -5.82 -33.46 6.95
CA ALA A 414 -6.30 -34.55 7.82
C ALA A 414 -5.56 -34.59 9.16
N LEU A 415 -4.24 -34.35 9.17
CA LEU A 415 -3.43 -34.28 10.39
C LEU A 415 -3.82 -33.08 11.26
N GLY A 416 -4.03 -31.91 10.63
CA GLY A 416 -4.49 -30.70 11.30
C GLY A 416 -5.88 -30.87 11.91
N LEU A 417 -6.82 -31.50 11.18
CA LEU A 417 -8.15 -31.80 11.70
C LEU A 417 -8.10 -32.82 12.85
N ALA A 418 -7.26 -33.85 12.73
CA ALA A 418 -7.08 -34.82 13.81
C ALA A 418 -6.50 -34.17 15.07
N LEU A 419 -5.52 -33.26 14.92
CA LEU A 419 -4.95 -32.49 16.03
C LEU A 419 -5.99 -31.56 16.65
N TYR A 420 -6.77 -30.87 15.81
CA TYR A 420 -7.83 -29.96 16.25
C TYR A 420 -8.87 -30.68 17.12
N LEU A 421 -9.23 -31.91 16.77
CA LEU A 421 -10.26 -32.70 17.46
C LEU A 421 -9.74 -33.52 18.65
N VAL A 422 -8.46 -33.40 19.02
CA VAL A 422 -7.87 -34.12 20.17
C VAL A 422 -8.66 -33.95 21.48
N PRO A 423 -9.10 -32.73 21.88
CA PRO A 423 -9.86 -32.56 23.12
C PRO A 423 -11.17 -33.36 23.13
N VAL A 424 -11.88 -33.40 22.00
CA VAL A 424 -13.13 -34.15 21.83
C VAL A 424 -12.88 -35.66 21.85
N LEU A 425 -11.82 -36.11 21.18
CA LEU A 425 -11.45 -37.52 21.14
C LEU A 425 -11.07 -38.04 22.54
N ILE A 426 -10.34 -37.25 23.33
CA ILE A 426 -10.01 -37.56 24.73
C ILE A 426 -11.28 -37.62 25.58
N ALA A 427 -12.17 -36.63 25.45
CA ALA A 427 -13.42 -36.57 26.21
C ALA A 427 -14.33 -37.77 25.94
N TYR A 428 -14.38 -38.24 24.69
CA TYR A 428 -15.16 -39.40 24.27
C TYR A 428 -14.52 -40.72 24.71
N ARG A 429 -13.19 -40.87 24.56
CA ARG A 429 -12.45 -42.06 25.05
C ARG A 429 -12.55 -42.22 26.56
N ARG A 430 -12.59 -41.12 27.30
CA ARG A 430 -12.76 -41.11 28.76
C ARG A 430 -14.22 -41.16 29.21
N ASN A 431 -15.18 -41.18 28.28
CA ASN A 431 -16.62 -41.18 28.57
C ASN A 431 -17.02 -40.10 29.59
N THR A 432 -16.54 -38.88 29.38
CA THR A 432 -16.74 -37.75 30.31
C THR A 432 -18.21 -37.33 30.36
N ILE A 433 -18.69 -36.93 31.55
CA ILE A 433 -20.11 -36.56 31.75
C ILE A 433 -20.54 -35.41 30.85
N ARG A 434 -19.64 -34.44 30.62
CA ARG A 434 -19.89 -33.22 29.85
C ARG A 434 -19.20 -33.21 28.48
N GLN A 435 -18.99 -34.38 27.87
CA GLN A 435 -18.35 -34.50 26.54
C GLN A 435 -18.97 -33.60 25.45
N HIS A 436 -20.28 -33.35 25.49
CA HIS A 436 -20.97 -32.46 24.55
C HIS A 436 -20.57 -30.98 24.71
N ARG A 437 -20.24 -30.52 25.93
CA ARG A 437 -19.76 -29.15 26.17
C ARG A 437 -18.33 -28.97 25.67
N ILE A 438 -17.49 -29.99 25.88
CA ILE A 438 -16.11 -30.01 25.37
C ILE A 438 -16.12 -29.98 23.83
N ALA A 439 -17.02 -30.73 23.19
CA ALA A 439 -17.22 -30.70 21.75
C ALA A 439 -17.64 -29.31 21.24
N MET A 440 -18.63 -28.69 21.90
CA MET A 440 -19.11 -27.36 21.51
C MET A 440 -18.03 -26.28 21.62
N ILE A 441 -17.22 -26.30 22.69
CA ILE A 441 -16.12 -25.34 22.88
C ILE A 441 -15.01 -25.59 21.85
N THR A 442 -14.68 -26.85 21.56
CA THR A 442 -13.68 -27.18 20.53
C THR A 442 -14.12 -26.72 19.15
N VAL A 443 -15.41 -26.80 18.81
CA VAL A 443 -15.90 -26.36 17.49
C VAL A 443 -16.03 -24.84 17.40
N LEU A 444 -16.62 -24.18 18.42
CA LEU A 444 -16.93 -22.75 18.36
C LEU A 444 -15.76 -21.84 18.73
N LEU A 445 -14.87 -22.29 19.62
CA LEU A 445 -13.77 -21.50 20.19
C LEU A 445 -12.40 -22.14 19.97
N GLY A 446 -12.32 -23.36 19.44
CA GLY A 446 -11.06 -24.08 19.23
C GLY A 446 -10.17 -23.48 18.14
N TRP A 447 -10.70 -22.57 17.31
CA TRP A 447 -9.90 -21.77 16.38
C TRP A 447 -8.99 -20.76 17.11
N THR A 448 -9.23 -20.53 18.41
CA THR A 448 -8.33 -19.79 19.30
C THR A 448 -7.47 -20.74 20.12
N ILE A 449 -6.19 -20.42 20.31
CA ILE A 449 -5.27 -21.22 21.16
C ILE A 449 -5.85 -21.37 22.57
N ILE A 450 -6.42 -20.28 23.12
CA ILE A 450 -7.00 -20.26 24.46
C ILE A 450 -8.21 -21.21 24.55
N GLY A 451 -9.15 -21.13 23.60
CA GLY A 451 -10.33 -21.99 23.57
C GLY A 451 -9.99 -23.47 23.39
N TRP A 452 -8.99 -23.78 22.56
CA TRP A 452 -8.50 -25.15 22.37
C TRP A 452 -7.85 -25.72 23.64
N VAL A 453 -6.99 -24.95 24.31
CA VAL A 453 -6.36 -25.35 25.58
C VAL A 453 -7.40 -25.51 26.69
N ALA A 454 -8.38 -24.61 26.78
CA ALA A 454 -9.47 -24.73 27.76
C ALA A 454 -10.30 -26.00 27.55
N ALA A 455 -10.62 -26.34 26.29
CA ALA A 455 -11.30 -27.59 25.96
C ALA A 455 -10.46 -28.83 26.32
N LEU A 456 -9.14 -28.78 26.09
CA LEU A 456 -8.22 -29.87 26.44
C LEU A 456 -8.12 -30.07 27.96
N ILE A 457 -7.92 -29.00 28.73
CA ILE A 457 -7.85 -29.06 30.20
C ILE A 457 -9.15 -29.65 30.76
N MET A 458 -10.28 -29.22 30.24
CA MET A 458 -11.58 -29.77 30.64
C MET A 458 -11.70 -31.24 30.25
N ALA A 459 -11.29 -31.63 29.03
CA ALA A 459 -11.27 -33.04 28.62
C ALA A 459 -10.39 -33.93 29.52
N LEU A 460 -9.35 -33.39 30.14
CA LEU A 460 -8.42 -34.10 31.04
C LEU A 460 -8.87 -34.10 32.50
N ASN A 461 -9.63 -33.11 32.95
CA ASN A 461 -10.03 -32.98 34.35
C ASN A 461 -11.49 -33.36 34.63
N GLU A 462 -12.31 -33.52 33.59
CA GLU A 462 -13.73 -33.83 33.75
C GLU A 462 -13.97 -35.24 34.30
N PRO A 463 -14.89 -35.42 35.27
CA PRO A 463 -15.24 -36.75 35.77
C PRO A 463 -15.81 -37.65 34.66
N SER A 464 -15.29 -38.86 34.58
CA SER A 464 -15.79 -39.92 33.69
C SER A 464 -17.03 -40.59 34.28
N ARG A 465 -18.02 -40.92 33.46
CA ARG A 465 -19.12 -41.80 33.89
C ARG A 465 -18.52 -43.18 34.19
N THR A 466 -18.52 -43.58 35.46
CA THR A 466 -18.25 -44.97 35.84
C THR A 466 -19.23 -45.87 35.09
N ARG A 467 -18.69 -46.89 34.43
CA ARG A 467 -19.46 -47.81 33.61
C ARG A 467 -20.40 -48.65 34.46
#